data_AF-A0A3S5B5U4-F1
#
_entry.id   AF-A0A3S5B5U4-F1
#
_cell.length_a   1.000
_cell.length_b   1.000
_cell.length_c   1.000
_cell.angle_alpha   90.00
_cell.angle_beta   90.00
_cell.angle_gamma   90.00
#
_symmetry.space_group_name_H-M   'P 1'
#
loop_
_entity.id
_entity.type
_entity.pdbx_description
1 polymer ?
#
loop_
_entity_poly.entity_id
_entity_poly.type
_entity_poly.pdbx_seq_one_letter_code
_entity_poly.pdbx_strand_id
1 'polypeptide(L)'
;MEFKPITEYPDLTGHTIWTRKMRTLFRRLDSNGHGYVCVDDILEVITQMMGTFPKMATWRSDEVVQALIDFWYSCLCPMGEEHARTTAHLNENAFVTNLERSMKVGGILRDRFDQILVHPLFHSADGDEDNLINLTEFASLMKALKSPDRDADLVAKIADTEKNGKLTEAQFHGILADFFASEDPKSKYLKLWGNLVNYKRPEDYGTIECGPMWEGKMRTMFRRLDINRSGRLRCHNLLQIGRSIAQRNHLDRRRSDAVMRAMLTIWVKFIALDKEGEQYQ
;
A
#
# COMPACT_ATOMS: atom_id res chain seq x y z
N MET A 1 -27.59 9.58 -3.91
CA MET A 1 -26.38 10.13 -3.26
C MET A 1 -25.62 10.79 -4.39
N GLU A 2 -25.27 12.06 -4.28
CA GLU A 2 -24.69 12.79 -5.42
C GLU A 2 -23.21 12.40 -5.53
N PHE A 3 -22.89 11.55 -6.51
CA PHE A 3 -21.52 11.21 -6.85
C PHE A 3 -20.88 12.44 -7.49
N LYS A 4 -19.73 12.85 -6.96
CA LYS A 4 -19.06 14.06 -7.41
C LYS A 4 -17.84 13.70 -8.25
N PRO A 5 -17.57 14.43 -9.33
CA PRO A 5 -16.34 14.26 -10.07
C PRO A 5 -15.13 14.64 -9.22
N ILE A 6 -13.97 14.05 -9.53
CA ILE A 6 -12.72 14.30 -8.80
C ILE A 6 -12.36 15.81 -8.69
N THR A 7 -12.76 16.60 -9.69
CA THR A 7 -12.50 18.05 -9.76
C THR A 7 -13.23 18.83 -8.66
N GLU A 8 -14.35 18.33 -8.13
CA GLU A 8 -15.13 18.96 -7.07
C GLU A 8 -14.60 18.70 -5.65
N TYR A 9 -13.68 17.75 -5.48
CA TYR A 9 -13.04 17.51 -4.19
C TYR A 9 -12.07 18.65 -3.86
N PRO A 10 -11.84 19.00 -2.58
CA PRO A 10 -10.82 19.97 -2.22
C PRO A 10 -9.42 19.49 -2.62
N ASP A 11 -8.43 20.40 -2.60
CA ASP A 11 -7.04 19.99 -2.73
C ASP A 11 -6.60 19.15 -1.52
N LEU A 12 -5.70 18.20 -1.75
CA LEU A 12 -5.27 17.28 -0.70
C LEU A 12 -4.38 17.99 0.31
N THR A 13 -4.75 17.92 1.58
CA THR A 13 -3.91 18.40 2.68
C THR A 13 -2.88 17.35 3.12
N GLY A 14 -3.05 16.09 2.72
CA GLY A 14 -2.19 14.97 3.09
C GLY A 14 -2.50 14.43 4.49
N HIS A 15 -3.70 14.71 5.02
CA HIS A 15 -4.08 14.34 6.39
C HIS A 15 -4.01 12.83 6.65
N THR A 16 -3.97 12.47 7.94
CA THR A 16 -3.70 11.10 8.42
C THR A 16 -4.58 10.01 7.80
N ILE A 17 -5.83 10.30 7.45
CA ILE A 17 -6.76 9.32 6.86
C ILE A 17 -6.40 9.02 5.41
N TRP A 18 -6.10 10.05 4.62
CA TRP A 18 -5.68 9.89 3.23
C TRP A 18 -4.39 9.09 3.14
N THR A 19 -3.41 9.45 3.97
CA THR A 19 -2.15 8.70 4.08
C THR A 19 -2.42 7.23 4.42
N ARG A 20 -3.31 6.94 5.37
CA ARG A 20 -3.69 5.55 5.71
C ARG A 20 -4.36 4.81 4.55
N LYS A 21 -5.17 5.47 3.72
CA LYS A 21 -5.73 4.87 2.50
C LYS A 21 -4.62 4.46 1.53
N MET A 22 -3.69 5.36 1.24
CA MET A 22 -2.60 5.08 0.30
C MET A 22 -1.64 4.01 0.83
N ARG A 23 -1.34 3.99 2.13
CA ARG A 23 -0.56 2.90 2.75
C ARG A 23 -1.29 1.55 2.70
N THR A 24 -2.62 1.57 2.80
CA THR A 24 -3.43 0.36 2.65
C THR A 24 -3.35 -0.16 1.22
N LEU A 25 -3.49 0.72 0.22
CA LEU A 25 -3.29 0.39 -1.18
C LEU A 25 -1.88 -0.16 -1.46
N PHE A 26 -0.84 0.50 -0.95
CA PHE A 26 0.55 0.03 -1.04
C PHE A 26 0.70 -1.41 -0.55
N ARG A 27 0.15 -1.72 0.63
CA ARG A 27 0.19 -3.07 1.20
C ARG A 27 -0.60 -4.10 0.37
N ARG A 28 -1.59 -3.67 -0.41
CA ARG A 28 -2.32 -4.56 -1.33
C ARG A 28 -1.52 -4.86 -2.59
N LEU A 29 -0.76 -3.88 -3.07
CA LEU A 29 0.13 -4.05 -4.21
C LEU A 29 1.38 -4.86 -3.84
N ASP A 30 1.99 -4.61 -2.67
CA ASP A 30 3.10 -5.41 -2.09
C ASP A 30 2.58 -6.75 -1.55
N SER A 31 2.08 -7.60 -2.44
CA SER A 31 1.44 -8.88 -2.11
C SER A 31 2.41 -9.89 -1.49
N ASN A 32 3.70 -9.79 -1.85
CA ASN A 32 4.76 -10.69 -1.39
C ASN A 32 5.41 -10.23 -0.06
N GLY A 33 5.13 -8.99 0.39
CA GLY A 33 5.56 -8.45 1.67
C GLY A 33 7.04 -8.07 1.75
N HIS A 34 7.69 -7.81 0.62
CA HIS A 34 9.09 -7.39 0.57
C HIS A 34 9.34 -5.92 0.95
N GLY A 35 8.29 -5.12 1.11
CA GLY A 35 8.36 -3.75 1.62
C GLY A 35 8.56 -2.68 0.55
N TYR A 36 8.40 -3.02 -0.73
CA TYR A 36 8.39 -2.09 -1.86
C TYR A 36 7.31 -2.48 -2.88
N VAL A 37 7.02 -1.58 -3.82
CA VAL A 37 6.21 -1.86 -5.01
C VAL A 37 7.08 -1.59 -6.23
N CYS A 38 7.01 -2.45 -7.23
CA CYS A 38 7.73 -2.39 -8.50
C CYS A 38 6.76 -2.55 -9.68
N VAL A 39 7.28 -2.42 -10.91
CA VAL A 39 6.45 -2.56 -12.11
C VAL A 39 5.84 -3.97 -12.21
N ASP A 40 6.53 -4.99 -11.71
CA ASP A 40 6.04 -6.37 -11.73
C ASP A 40 4.77 -6.54 -10.89
N ASP A 41 4.63 -5.80 -9.79
CA ASP A 41 3.39 -5.81 -8.99
C ASP A 41 2.21 -5.25 -9.81
N ILE A 42 2.45 -4.26 -10.66
CA ILE A 42 1.43 -3.71 -11.58
C ILE A 42 1.10 -4.71 -12.69
N LEU A 43 2.11 -5.38 -13.24
CA LEU A 43 1.93 -6.46 -14.22
C LEU A 43 1.15 -7.65 -13.64
N GLU A 44 1.33 -7.94 -12.35
CA GLU A 44 0.54 -8.95 -11.64
C GLU A 44 -0.93 -8.55 -11.56
N VAL A 45 -1.24 -7.27 -11.26
CA VAL A 45 -2.61 -6.75 -11.29
C VAL A 45 -3.23 -6.88 -12.68
N ILE A 46 -2.50 -6.47 -13.73
CA ILE A 46 -2.94 -6.62 -15.13
C ILE A 46 -3.26 -8.09 -15.42
N THR A 47 -2.34 -8.99 -15.10
CA THR A 47 -2.50 -10.44 -15.34
C THR A 47 -3.73 -10.98 -14.61
N GLN A 48 -3.97 -10.55 -13.37
CA GLN A 48 -5.14 -10.95 -12.60
C GLN A 48 -6.44 -10.40 -13.20
N MET A 49 -6.44 -9.17 -13.73
CA MET A 49 -7.60 -8.60 -14.43
C MET A 49 -7.93 -9.40 -15.69
N MET A 50 -6.93 -9.72 -16.51
CA MET A 50 -7.12 -10.53 -17.72
C MET A 50 -7.64 -11.93 -17.40
N GLY A 51 -7.16 -12.53 -16.30
CA GLY A 51 -7.66 -13.83 -15.83
C GLY A 51 -9.10 -13.77 -15.28
N THR A 52 -9.51 -12.62 -14.73
CA THR A 52 -10.86 -12.40 -14.21
C THR A 52 -11.86 -12.20 -15.34
N PHE A 53 -11.46 -11.53 -16.41
CA PHE A 53 -12.31 -11.21 -17.57
C PHE A 53 -11.74 -11.82 -18.87
N PRO A 54 -11.70 -13.17 -19.01
CA PRO A 54 -11.01 -13.83 -20.12
C PRO A 54 -11.70 -13.66 -21.48
N LYS A 55 -12.97 -13.22 -21.49
CA LYS A 55 -13.75 -12.96 -22.71
C LYS A 55 -13.71 -11.49 -23.15
N MET A 56 -12.95 -10.66 -22.46
CA MET A 56 -12.80 -9.25 -22.78
C MET A 56 -12.21 -9.09 -24.19
N ALA A 57 -12.71 -8.09 -24.92
CA ALA A 57 -12.19 -7.75 -26.25
C ALA A 57 -10.72 -7.30 -26.15
N THR A 58 -9.93 -7.59 -27.18
CA THR A 58 -8.49 -7.29 -27.20
C THR A 58 -8.19 -5.81 -27.00
N TRP A 59 -8.98 -4.92 -27.60
CA TRP A 59 -8.79 -3.47 -27.46
C TRP A 59 -9.00 -2.98 -26.02
N ARG A 60 -9.90 -3.60 -25.24
CA ARG A 60 -10.10 -3.28 -23.81
C ARG A 60 -8.94 -3.80 -22.96
N SER A 61 -8.43 -4.98 -23.29
CA SER A 61 -7.20 -5.50 -22.68
C SER A 61 -6.04 -4.53 -22.89
N ASP A 62 -5.85 -4.05 -24.12
CA ASP A 62 -4.80 -3.09 -24.46
C ASP A 62 -5.00 -1.75 -23.74
N GLU A 63 -6.23 -1.27 -23.63
CA GLU A 63 -6.58 -0.07 -22.87
C GLU A 63 -6.21 -0.19 -21.38
N VAL A 64 -6.55 -1.29 -20.72
CA VAL A 64 -6.18 -1.56 -19.32
C VAL A 64 -4.68 -1.64 -19.14
N VAL A 65 -3.98 -2.36 -20.03
CA VAL A 65 -2.52 -2.50 -19.98
C VAL A 65 -1.87 -1.11 -20.11
N GLN A 66 -2.28 -0.34 -21.11
CA GLN A 66 -1.76 1.00 -21.35
C GLN A 66 -2.02 1.93 -20.15
N ALA A 67 -3.23 1.89 -19.60
CA ALA A 67 -3.62 2.74 -18.48
C ALA A 67 -2.85 2.41 -17.19
N LEU A 68 -2.67 1.13 -16.86
CA LEU A 68 -1.94 0.72 -15.65
C LEU A 68 -0.43 0.92 -15.80
N ILE A 69 0.11 0.79 -17.01
CA ILE A 69 1.49 1.17 -17.32
C ILE A 69 1.66 2.70 -17.20
N ASP A 70 0.73 3.49 -17.73
CA ASP A 70 0.75 4.95 -17.58
C ASP A 70 0.61 5.36 -16.09
N PHE A 71 -0.23 4.66 -15.32
CA PHE A 71 -0.32 4.86 -13.87
C PHE A 71 1.02 4.64 -13.16
N TRP A 72 1.77 3.59 -13.54
CA TRP A 72 3.12 3.37 -13.02
C TRP A 72 4.08 4.51 -13.40
N TYR A 73 4.25 4.79 -14.70
CA TYR A 73 5.28 5.71 -15.17
C TYR A 73 4.94 7.18 -14.98
N SER A 74 3.67 7.56 -14.97
CA SER A 74 3.25 8.96 -14.88
C SER A 74 2.83 9.37 -13.47
N CYS A 75 2.38 8.42 -12.62
CA CYS A 75 1.85 8.75 -11.28
C CYS A 75 2.70 8.18 -10.14
N LEU A 76 3.05 6.90 -10.19
CA LEU A 76 3.78 6.24 -9.10
C LEU A 76 5.30 6.47 -9.16
N CYS A 77 5.87 6.42 -10.36
CA CYS A 77 7.30 6.58 -10.62
C CYS A 77 7.55 7.64 -11.72
N PRO A 78 7.22 8.92 -11.52
CA PRO A 78 7.35 9.94 -12.56
C PRO A 78 8.78 10.41 -12.85
N MET A 79 9.72 10.17 -11.92
CA MET A 79 11.07 10.74 -11.98
C MET A 79 12.12 9.71 -12.36
N GLY A 80 13.05 10.09 -13.22
CA GLY A 80 14.19 9.27 -13.66
C GLY A 80 14.07 8.76 -15.09
N GLU A 81 15.16 8.16 -15.59
CA GLU A 81 15.19 7.54 -16.90
C GLU A 81 14.25 6.33 -16.96
N GLU A 82 13.62 6.09 -18.12
CA GLU A 82 12.64 5.02 -18.29
C GLU A 82 13.17 3.64 -17.89
N HIS A 83 14.38 3.29 -18.30
CA HIS A 83 15.00 2.01 -17.96
C HIS A 83 15.21 1.85 -16.44
N ALA A 84 15.60 2.93 -15.75
CA ALA A 84 15.75 2.92 -14.30
C ALA A 84 14.41 2.72 -13.58
N ARG A 85 13.33 3.30 -14.13
CA ARG A 85 11.96 3.18 -13.60
C ARG A 85 11.36 1.80 -13.76
N THR A 86 11.73 1.05 -14.79
CA THR A 86 11.32 -0.36 -14.95
C THR A 86 11.87 -1.23 -13.82
N THR A 87 13.08 -0.94 -13.35
CA THR A 87 13.73 -1.67 -12.23
C THR A 87 13.57 -0.99 -10.87
N ALA A 88 12.72 0.02 -10.78
CA ALA A 88 12.60 0.82 -9.56
C ALA A 88 11.83 0.07 -8.47
N HIS A 89 12.33 0.18 -7.24
CA HIS A 89 11.68 -0.31 -6.04
C HIS A 89 11.16 0.88 -5.23
N LEU A 90 9.85 1.13 -5.28
CA LEU A 90 9.22 2.20 -4.53
C LEU A 90 8.88 1.70 -3.13
N ASN A 91 9.55 2.23 -2.11
CA ASN A 91 9.09 2.02 -0.74
C ASN A 91 7.76 2.76 -0.48
N GLU A 92 7.09 2.42 0.62
CA GLU A 92 5.79 2.99 0.98
C GLU A 92 5.81 4.53 1.03
N ASN A 93 6.90 5.14 1.48
CA ASN A 93 6.97 6.60 1.58
C ASN A 93 7.02 7.27 0.21
N ALA A 94 7.89 6.77 -0.68
CA ALA A 94 7.97 7.25 -2.05
C ALA A 94 6.64 7.07 -2.78
N PHE A 95 5.97 5.92 -2.58
CA PHE A 95 4.66 5.63 -3.13
C PHE A 95 3.61 6.67 -2.70
N VAL A 96 3.48 6.92 -1.39
CA VAL A 96 2.51 7.88 -0.85
C VAL A 96 2.81 9.30 -1.35
N THR A 97 4.07 9.75 -1.30
CA THR A 97 4.46 11.09 -1.73
C THR A 97 4.24 11.31 -3.24
N ASN A 98 4.54 10.31 -4.07
CA ASN A 98 4.35 10.44 -5.52
C ASN A 98 2.86 10.45 -5.89
N LEU A 99 2.03 9.62 -5.23
CA LEU A 99 0.58 9.69 -5.39
C LEU A 99 0.01 11.01 -4.90
N GLU A 100 0.48 11.54 -3.77
CA GLU A 100 0.01 12.82 -3.24
C GLU A 100 0.28 13.95 -4.24
N ARG A 101 1.50 13.98 -4.80
CA ARG A 101 1.87 14.93 -5.85
C ARG A 101 0.97 14.80 -7.07
N SER A 102 0.66 13.57 -7.48
CA SER A 102 -0.14 13.30 -8.67
C SER A 102 -1.64 13.61 -8.47
N MET A 103 -2.11 13.60 -7.23
CA MET A 103 -3.52 13.81 -6.85
C MET A 103 -3.85 15.24 -6.40
N LYS A 104 -2.84 16.09 -6.18
CA LYS A 104 -3.04 17.52 -5.92
C LYS A 104 -3.58 18.24 -7.15
N VAL A 105 -4.14 19.43 -6.96
CA VAL A 105 -4.62 20.28 -8.07
C VAL A 105 -3.48 20.54 -9.08
N GLY A 106 -3.72 20.24 -10.36
CA GLY A 106 -2.70 20.29 -11.43
C GLY A 106 -1.76 19.07 -11.48
N GLY A 107 -2.04 18.04 -10.68
CA GLY A 107 -1.35 16.76 -10.71
C GLY A 107 -1.89 15.85 -11.82
N ILE A 108 -1.01 15.06 -12.43
CA ILE A 108 -1.32 14.23 -13.62
C ILE A 108 -2.49 13.28 -13.36
N LEU A 109 -2.51 12.61 -12.19
CA LEU A 109 -3.56 11.64 -11.88
C LEU A 109 -4.90 12.31 -11.65
N ARG A 110 -4.92 13.51 -11.07
CA ARG A 110 -6.16 14.27 -10.88
C ARG A 110 -6.74 14.76 -12.20
N ASP A 111 -5.89 15.26 -13.09
CA ASP A 111 -6.32 15.84 -14.37
C ASP A 111 -6.72 14.76 -15.39
N ARG A 112 -6.08 13.58 -15.32
CA ARG A 112 -6.33 12.44 -16.22
C ARG A 112 -6.99 11.26 -15.50
N PHE A 113 -7.71 11.53 -14.41
CA PHE A 113 -8.29 10.49 -13.55
C PHE A 113 -9.18 9.52 -14.33
N ASP A 114 -10.03 10.07 -15.20
CA ASP A 114 -10.95 9.26 -15.98
C ASP A 114 -10.21 8.36 -16.98
N GLN A 115 -9.17 8.90 -17.64
CA GLN A 115 -8.36 8.19 -18.64
C GLN A 115 -7.47 7.11 -18.04
N ILE A 116 -6.96 7.33 -16.82
CA ILE A 116 -5.99 6.41 -16.18
C ILE A 116 -6.70 5.34 -15.35
N LEU A 117 -7.80 5.68 -14.67
CA LEU A 117 -8.45 4.77 -13.73
C LEU A 117 -9.91 4.46 -14.08
N VAL A 118 -10.71 5.44 -14.50
CA VAL A 118 -12.17 5.21 -14.61
C VAL A 118 -12.51 4.41 -15.87
N HIS A 119 -12.25 4.97 -17.05
CA HIS A 119 -12.64 4.35 -18.32
C HIS A 119 -12.03 2.95 -18.51
N PRO A 120 -10.70 2.75 -18.34
CA PRO A 120 -10.09 1.45 -18.60
C PRO A 120 -10.63 0.37 -17.66
N LEU A 121 -10.80 0.69 -16.38
CA LEU A 121 -11.33 -0.26 -15.40
C LEU A 121 -12.82 -0.52 -15.62
N PHE A 122 -13.59 0.52 -15.96
CA PHE A 122 -15.02 0.38 -16.23
C PHE A 122 -15.28 -0.49 -17.46
N HIS A 123 -14.67 -0.15 -18.60
CA HIS A 123 -14.79 -0.92 -19.83
C HIS A 123 -14.34 -2.37 -19.64
N SER A 124 -13.30 -2.61 -18.83
CA SER A 124 -12.82 -3.98 -18.58
C SER A 124 -13.84 -4.87 -17.86
N ALA A 125 -14.68 -4.28 -17.01
CA ALA A 125 -15.68 -4.97 -16.22
C ALA A 125 -17.06 -5.02 -16.91
N ASP A 126 -17.38 -4.05 -17.77
CA ASP A 126 -18.58 -4.04 -18.63
C ASP A 126 -18.41 -5.05 -19.79
N GLY A 127 -18.75 -6.30 -19.48
CA GLY A 127 -18.60 -7.42 -20.40
C GLY A 127 -19.72 -7.51 -21.46
N ASP A 128 -20.92 -7.00 -21.17
CA ASP A 128 -22.09 -7.08 -22.04
C ASP A 128 -22.39 -5.78 -22.80
N GLU A 129 -21.56 -4.75 -22.62
CA GLU A 129 -21.60 -3.48 -23.36
C GLU A 129 -22.88 -2.68 -23.11
N ASP A 130 -23.49 -2.87 -21.94
CA ASP A 130 -24.71 -2.16 -21.56
C ASP A 130 -24.43 -0.82 -20.87
N ASN A 131 -23.16 -0.43 -20.75
CA ASN A 131 -22.65 0.73 -20.03
C ASN A 131 -23.00 0.71 -18.53
N LEU A 132 -23.17 -0.49 -17.97
CA LEU A 132 -23.39 -0.74 -16.55
C LEU A 132 -22.48 -1.88 -16.09
N ILE A 133 -22.09 -1.83 -14.83
CA ILE A 133 -21.37 -2.94 -14.19
C ILE A 133 -22.26 -3.54 -13.13
N ASN A 134 -22.52 -4.84 -13.20
CA ASN A 134 -23.27 -5.51 -12.14
C ASN A 134 -22.42 -5.70 -10.87
N LEU A 135 -23.06 -5.95 -9.73
CA LEU A 135 -22.33 -6.04 -8.44
C LEU A 135 -21.28 -7.16 -8.42
N THR A 136 -21.49 -8.23 -9.19
CA THR A 136 -20.55 -9.36 -9.26
C THR A 136 -19.32 -9.00 -10.06
N GLU A 137 -19.49 -8.30 -11.18
CA GLU A 137 -18.39 -7.74 -11.99
C GLU A 137 -17.61 -6.71 -11.20
N PHE A 138 -18.28 -5.78 -10.51
CA PHE A 138 -17.60 -4.81 -9.66
C PHE A 138 -16.78 -5.50 -8.56
N ALA A 139 -17.36 -6.48 -7.86
CA ALA A 139 -16.63 -7.22 -6.83
C ALA A 139 -15.44 -8.00 -7.42
N SER A 140 -15.60 -8.59 -8.61
CA SER A 140 -14.53 -9.33 -9.31
C SER A 140 -13.40 -8.39 -9.76
N LEU A 141 -13.74 -7.22 -10.29
CA LEU A 141 -12.79 -6.16 -10.61
C LEU A 141 -12.01 -5.72 -9.37
N MET A 142 -12.68 -5.45 -8.26
CA MET A 142 -12.02 -5.04 -7.03
C MET A 142 -11.08 -6.13 -6.48
N LYS A 143 -11.46 -7.41 -6.59
CA LYS A 143 -10.59 -8.55 -6.24
C LYS A 143 -9.36 -8.62 -7.16
N ALA A 144 -9.54 -8.38 -8.46
CA ALA A 144 -8.44 -8.28 -9.42
C ALA A 144 -7.48 -7.13 -9.07
N LEU A 145 -8.01 -6.01 -8.59
CA LEU A 145 -7.26 -4.87 -8.04
C LEU A 145 -6.75 -5.11 -6.61
N LYS A 146 -6.61 -6.37 -6.18
CA LYS A 146 -6.07 -6.80 -4.88
C LYS A 146 -6.90 -6.38 -3.65
N SER A 147 -8.17 -6.01 -3.82
CA SER A 147 -9.07 -5.81 -2.67
C SER A 147 -9.45 -7.16 -2.02
N PRO A 148 -9.58 -7.26 -0.69
CA PRO A 148 -10.01 -8.49 -0.03
C PRO A 148 -11.43 -8.90 -0.43
N ASP A 149 -11.65 -10.20 -0.65
CA ASP A 149 -12.94 -10.72 -1.13
C ASP A 149 -14.15 -10.22 -0.34
N ARG A 150 -14.08 -10.34 0.99
CA ARG A 150 -15.15 -9.92 1.90
C ARG A 150 -15.45 -8.43 1.80
N ASP A 151 -14.42 -7.62 1.61
CA ASP A 151 -14.55 -6.16 1.56
C ASP A 151 -15.07 -5.72 0.19
N ALA A 152 -14.62 -6.35 -0.90
CA ALA A 152 -15.11 -6.10 -2.26
C ALA A 152 -16.63 -6.32 -2.37
N ASP A 153 -17.15 -7.45 -1.86
CA ASP A 153 -18.59 -7.75 -1.89
C ASP A 153 -19.40 -6.75 -1.02
N LEU A 154 -18.81 -6.28 0.08
CA LEU A 154 -19.45 -5.30 0.96
C LEU A 154 -19.50 -3.91 0.32
N VAL A 155 -18.42 -3.50 -0.35
CA VAL A 155 -18.37 -2.22 -1.06
C VAL A 155 -19.33 -2.21 -2.26
N ALA A 156 -19.44 -3.31 -3.01
CA ALA A 156 -20.41 -3.45 -4.09
C ALA A 156 -21.85 -3.15 -3.60
N LYS A 157 -22.23 -3.72 -2.44
CA LYS A 157 -23.54 -3.48 -1.82
C LYS A 157 -23.73 -2.04 -1.32
N ILE A 158 -22.65 -1.38 -0.89
CA ILE A 158 -22.68 0.03 -0.47
C ILE A 158 -22.84 0.96 -1.67
N ALA A 159 -22.19 0.61 -2.79
CA ALA A 159 -22.22 1.34 -4.05
C ALA A 159 -23.60 1.33 -4.71
N ASP A 160 -24.35 0.22 -4.57
CA ASP A 160 -25.72 0.06 -5.09
C ASP A 160 -26.76 0.88 -4.31
N THR A 161 -26.65 2.20 -4.39
CA THR A 161 -27.54 3.12 -3.66
C THR A 161 -28.98 3.06 -4.17
N GLU A 162 -29.18 2.72 -5.43
CA GLU A 162 -30.49 2.62 -6.10
C GLU A 162 -31.12 1.23 -5.96
N LYS A 163 -30.38 0.24 -5.45
CA LYS A 163 -30.81 -1.16 -5.28
C LYS A 163 -31.26 -1.82 -6.58
N ASN A 164 -30.67 -1.41 -7.69
CA ASN A 164 -30.94 -1.97 -9.02
C ASN A 164 -29.90 -3.06 -9.38
N GLY A 165 -28.91 -3.29 -8.52
CA GLY A 165 -27.86 -4.30 -8.73
C GLY A 165 -26.82 -3.92 -9.79
N LYS A 166 -26.82 -2.68 -10.26
CA LYS A 166 -25.97 -2.19 -11.35
C LYS A 166 -25.35 -0.84 -11.00
N LEU A 167 -24.16 -0.57 -11.53
CA LEU A 167 -23.43 0.68 -11.35
C LEU A 167 -23.23 1.36 -12.70
N THR A 168 -23.61 2.63 -12.79
CA THR A 168 -23.25 3.46 -13.94
C THR A 168 -21.79 3.91 -13.85
N GLU A 169 -21.23 4.34 -14.96
CA GLU A 169 -19.87 4.88 -14.99
C GLU A 169 -19.68 6.08 -14.05
N ALA A 170 -20.68 6.97 -13.95
CA ALA A 170 -20.63 8.11 -13.03
C ALA A 170 -20.60 7.67 -11.55
N GLN A 171 -21.32 6.59 -11.20
CA GLN A 171 -21.28 6.01 -9.86
C GLN A 171 -19.92 5.35 -9.60
N PHE A 172 -19.39 4.61 -10.57
CA PHE A 172 -18.07 3.99 -10.51
C PHE A 172 -16.96 5.04 -10.32
N HIS A 173 -16.99 6.11 -11.12
CA HIS A 173 -16.10 7.26 -11.00
C HIS A 173 -16.15 7.84 -9.59
N GLY A 174 -17.34 8.14 -9.07
CA GLY A 174 -17.48 8.74 -7.74
C GLY A 174 -16.98 7.85 -6.60
N ILE A 175 -17.06 6.51 -6.72
CA ILE A 175 -16.49 5.57 -5.74
C ILE A 175 -14.97 5.68 -5.72
N LEU A 176 -14.33 5.64 -6.89
CA LEU A 176 -12.88 5.77 -7.01
C LEU A 176 -12.41 7.17 -6.58
N ALA A 177 -13.08 8.23 -7.05
CA ALA A 177 -12.77 9.61 -6.72
C ALA A 177 -12.87 9.84 -5.21
N ASP A 178 -13.88 9.31 -4.53
CA ASP A 178 -13.99 9.41 -3.07
C ASP A 178 -12.83 8.70 -2.36
N PHE A 179 -12.43 7.50 -2.81
CA PHE A 179 -11.27 6.84 -2.23
C PHE A 179 -9.96 7.58 -2.48
N PHE A 180 -9.73 8.16 -3.66
CA PHE A 180 -8.48 8.84 -3.96
C PHE A 180 -8.41 10.29 -3.49
N ALA A 181 -9.54 11.01 -3.39
CA ALA A 181 -9.56 12.45 -3.11
C ALA A 181 -10.19 12.85 -1.76
N SER A 182 -11.10 12.04 -1.20
CA SER A 182 -11.78 12.41 0.06
C SER A 182 -10.85 12.31 1.28
N GLU A 183 -10.91 13.24 2.22
CA GLU A 183 -10.24 13.14 3.52
C GLU A 183 -11.23 12.89 4.68
N ASP A 184 -12.51 12.61 4.38
CA ASP A 184 -13.55 12.41 5.39
C ASP A 184 -13.43 11.03 6.10
N PRO A 185 -13.24 10.98 7.44
CA PRO A 185 -13.24 9.72 8.21
C PRO A 185 -14.57 8.95 8.18
N LYS A 186 -15.66 9.57 7.74
CA LYS A 186 -16.99 8.95 7.67
C LYS A 186 -17.36 8.49 6.26
N SER A 187 -16.46 8.65 5.28
CA SER A 187 -16.70 8.13 3.94
C SER A 187 -16.99 6.63 3.98
N LYS A 188 -18.00 6.23 3.20
CA LYS A 188 -18.40 4.83 3.06
C LYS A 188 -17.38 4.02 2.26
N TYR A 189 -16.61 4.68 1.40
CA TYR A 189 -15.66 4.07 0.48
C TYR A 189 -14.23 4.04 1.03
N LEU A 190 -14.00 4.46 2.28
CA LEU A 190 -12.69 4.34 2.96
C LEU A 190 -12.11 2.92 2.93
N LYS A 191 -12.97 1.90 2.87
CA LYS A 191 -12.58 0.49 2.89
C LYS A 191 -12.58 -0.16 1.51
N LEU A 192 -12.46 0.63 0.43
CA LEU A 192 -12.43 0.12 -0.94
C LEU A 192 -11.36 -0.96 -1.15
N TRP A 193 -10.19 -0.82 -0.52
CA TRP A 193 -9.10 -1.81 -0.47
C TRP A 193 -8.97 -2.54 0.89
N GLY A 194 -10.08 -2.57 1.63
CA GLY A 194 -10.23 -3.20 2.93
C GLY A 194 -9.88 -2.31 4.11
N ASN A 195 -9.72 -2.92 5.29
CA ASN A 195 -9.48 -2.18 6.53
C ASN A 195 -8.19 -1.36 6.48
N LEU A 196 -8.30 -0.08 6.85
CA LEU A 196 -7.18 0.85 6.86
C LEU A 196 -6.08 0.40 7.81
N VAL A 197 -4.84 0.41 7.32
CA VAL A 197 -3.67 0.18 8.17
C VAL A 197 -3.65 1.20 9.32
N ASN A 198 -3.30 0.70 10.51
CA ASN A 198 -3.45 1.43 11.76
C ASN A 198 -2.14 1.60 12.53
N TYR A 199 -1.00 1.25 11.92
CA TYR A 199 0.30 1.54 12.52
C TYR A 199 0.72 2.97 12.18
N LYS A 200 1.23 3.66 13.19
CA LYS A 200 2.05 4.86 13.00
C LYS A 200 3.48 4.40 12.74
N ARG A 201 4.11 4.94 11.71
CA ARG A 201 5.54 4.76 11.44
C ARG A 201 6.36 5.52 12.49
N PRO A 202 7.61 5.11 12.74
CA PRO A 202 8.56 5.91 13.51
C PRO A 202 8.57 7.38 13.10
N GLU A 203 8.50 7.69 11.80
CA GLU A 203 8.45 9.07 11.29
C GLU A 203 7.13 9.81 11.60
N ASP A 204 6.02 9.09 11.80
CA ASP A 204 4.73 9.69 12.19
C ASP A 204 4.69 10.04 13.68
N TYR A 205 5.59 9.44 14.47
CA TYR A 205 5.87 9.93 15.81
C TYR A 205 6.79 11.13 15.62
N GLY A 206 6.30 12.33 15.97
CA GLY A 206 7.16 13.52 16.03
C GLY A 206 8.34 13.30 16.97
N THR A 207 9.17 14.33 17.19
CA THR A 207 10.35 14.23 18.05
C THR A 207 10.01 13.52 19.36
N ILE A 208 10.63 12.37 19.58
CA ILE A 208 10.35 11.55 20.76
C ILE A 208 10.97 12.25 21.96
N GLU A 209 10.14 12.68 22.90
CA GLU A 209 10.62 13.11 24.20
C GLU A 209 11.18 11.89 24.96
N CYS A 210 12.49 11.87 25.16
CA CYS A 210 13.19 10.85 25.95
C CYS A 210 12.96 11.04 27.47
N GLY A 211 11.71 11.26 27.87
CA GLY A 211 11.33 11.44 29.28
C GLY A 211 11.22 10.12 30.05
N PRO A 212 10.74 10.14 31.31
CA PRO A 212 10.76 8.99 32.22
C PRO A 212 10.07 7.73 31.66
N MET A 213 8.98 7.88 30.90
CA MET A 213 8.30 6.73 30.28
C MET A 213 9.14 6.10 29.17
N TRP A 214 9.82 6.91 28.36
CA TRP A 214 10.72 6.40 27.31
C TRP A 214 11.92 5.68 27.93
N GLU A 215 12.54 6.28 28.95
CA GLU A 215 13.62 5.62 29.70
C GLU A 215 13.17 4.29 30.31
N GLY A 216 11.97 4.24 30.88
CA GLY A 216 11.37 3.01 31.40
C GLY A 216 11.22 1.92 30.34
N LYS A 217 10.82 2.29 29.11
CA LYS A 217 10.77 1.36 27.95
C LYS A 217 12.16 0.87 27.59
N MET A 218 13.15 1.76 27.49
CA MET A 218 14.53 1.39 27.14
C MET A 218 15.20 0.52 28.21
N ARG A 219 15.01 0.80 29.49
CA ARG A 219 15.45 -0.07 30.60
C ARG A 219 14.79 -1.44 30.55
N THR A 220 13.53 -1.50 30.15
CA THR A 220 12.81 -2.77 29.98
C THR A 220 13.35 -3.56 28.79
N MET A 221 13.58 -2.90 27.65
CA MET A 221 14.23 -3.51 26.48
C MET A 221 15.62 -4.02 26.83
N PHE A 222 16.46 -3.22 27.48
CA PHE A 222 17.80 -3.61 27.93
C PHE A 222 17.77 -4.89 28.78
N ARG A 223 16.89 -4.96 29.79
CA ARG A 223 16.72 -6.16 30.63
C ARG A 223 16.29 -7.41 29.87
N ARG A 224 15.56 -7.25 28.76
CA ARG A 224 15.15 -8.36 27.90
C ARG A 224 16.26 -8.80 26.95
N LEU A 225 17.10 -7.86 26.51
CA LEU A 225 18.24 -8.14 25.65
C LEU A 225 19.43 -8.70 26.43
N ASP A 226 19.64 -8.30 27.69
CA ASP A 226 20.68 -8.84 28.57
C ASP A 226 20.25 -10.18 29.18
N ILE A 227 20.16 -11.21 28.33
CA ILE A 227 19.73 -12.56 28.72
C ILE A 227 20.57 -13.12 29.87
N ASN A 228 21.86 -12.79 29.89
CA ASN A 228 22.81 -13.30 30.87
C ASN A 228 22.85 -12.47 32.16
N ARG A 229 22.02 -11.41 32.26
CA ARG A 229 21.95 -10.48 33.41
C ARG A 229 23.33 -9.95 33.80
N SER A 230 24.19 -9.73 32.81
CA SER A 230 25.56 -9.29 33.01
C SER A 230 25.68 -7.80 33.27
N GLY A 231 24.59 -7.04 33.11
CA GLY A 231 24.57 -5.59 33.15
C GLY A 231 25.19 -4.95 31.91
N ARG A 232 25.52 -5.75 30.87
CA ARG A 232 26.12 -5.28 29.61
C ARG A 232 25.50 -6.00 28.42
N LEU A 233 25.15 -5.26 27.38
CA LEU A 233 24.77 -5.86 26.10
C LEU A 233 26.01 -6.17 25.28
N ARG A 234 26.04 -7.36 24.69
CA ARG A 234 27.04 -7.81 23.73
C ARG A 234 26.35 -8.36 22.49
N CYS A 235 27.05 -8.38 21.36
CA CYS A 235 26.55 -9.01 20.13
C CYS A 235 26.05 -10.44 20.37
N HIS A 236 26.77 -11.21 21.21
CA HIS A 236 26.39 -12.56 21.58
C HIS A 236 24.99 -12.68 22.17
N ASN A 237 24.52 -11.67 22.93
CA ASN A 237 23.17 -11.69 23.47
C ASN A 237 22.12 -11.67 22.34
N LEU A 238 22.27 -10.80 21.34
CA LEU A 238 21.36 -10.75 20.20
C LEU A 238 21.43 -12.03 19.35
N LEU A 239 22.63 -12.60 19.16
CA LEU A 239 22.79 -13.88 18.47
C LEU A 239 22.09 -15.02 19.22
N GLN A 240 22.13 -15.01 20.55
CA GLN A 240 21.43 -16.01 21.37
C GLN A 240 19.90 -15.86 21.28
N ILE A 241 19.39 -14.62 21.22
CA ILE A 241 17.97 -14.36 20.91
C ILE A 241 17.62 -14.91 19.53
N GLY A 242 18.41 -14.59 18.50
CA GLY A 242 18.19 -15.07 17.13
C GLY A 242 18.16 -16.60 17.04
N ARG A 243 19.12 -17.27 17.68
CA ARG A 243 19.15 -18.74 17.78
C ARG A 243 17.92 -19.30 18.48
N SER A 244 17.50 -18.69 19.59
CA SER A 244 16.30 -19.09 20.33
C SER A 244 15.03 -18.95 19.48
N ILE A 245 14.90 -17.86 18.72
CA ILE A 245 13.78 -17.65 17.79
C ILE A 245 13.79 -18.73 16.70
N ALA A 246 14.94 -18.99 16.08
CA ALA A 246 15.06 -20.00 15.03
C ALA A 246 14.73 -21.40 15.54
N GLN A 247 15.23 -21.77 16.73
CA GLN A 247 14.99 -23.07 17.36
C GLN A 247 13.54 -23.26 17.76
N ARG A 248 12.94 -22.29 18.44
CA ARG A 248 11.55 -22.40 18.95
C ARG A 248 10.50 -22.44 17.84
N ASN A 249 10.78 -21.81 16.71
CA ASN A 249 9.87 -21.78 15.56
C ASN A 249 10.22 -22.83 14.50
N HIS A 250 11.20 -23.70 14.76
CA HIS A 250 11.66 -24.74 13.84
C HIS A 250 11.94 -24.19 12.43
N LEU A 251 12.63 -23.05 12.35
CA LEU A 251 12.94 -22.41 11.08
C LEU A 251 13.92 -23.27 10.27
N ASP A 252 13.70 -23.33 8.95
CA ASP A 252 14.66 -23.93 8.03
C ASP A 252 15.96 -23.10 7.97
N ARG A 253 17.01 -23.69 7.40
CA ARG A 253 18.35 -23.09 7.38
C ARG A 253 18.35 -21.68 6.79
N ARG A 254 17.62 -21.46 5.69
CA ARG A 254 17.59 -20.16 5.00
C ARG A 254 16.95 -19.08 5.88
N ARG A 255 15.81 -19.37 6.51
CA ARG A 255 15.12 -18.42 7.41
C ARG A 255 15.90 -18.21 8.71
N SER A 256 16.51 -19.26 9.25
CA SER A 256 17.40 -19.15 10.41
C SER A 256 18.57 -18.21 10.12
N ASP A 257 19.25 -18.37 8.98
CA ASP A 257 20.36 -17.50 8.57
C ASP A 257 19.90 -16.05 8.38
N ALA A 258 18.71 -15.83 7.82
CA ALA A 258 18.12 -14.49 7.68
C ALA A 258 17.88 -13.82 9.05
N VAL A 259 17.34 -14.55 10.03
CA VAL A 259 17.16 -14.06 11.41
C VAL A 259 18.50 -13.71 12.04
N MET A 260 19.53 -14.54 11.86
CA MET A 260 20.86 -14.27 12.40
C MET A 260 21.49 -13.02 11.77
N ARG A 261 21.36 -12.84 10.45
CA ARG A 261 21.81 -11.62 9.75
C ARG A 261 21.06 -10.38 10.24
N ALA A 262 19.76 -10.47 10.47
CA ALA A 262 18.97 -9.38 11.02
C ALA A 262 19.44 -8.99 12.44
N MET A 263 19.70 -9.97 13.32
CA MET A 263 20.23 -9.71 14.66
C MET A 263 21.61 -9.02 14.63
N LEU A 264 22.49 -9.46 13.73
CA LEU A 264 23.78 -8.80 13.50
C LEU A 264 23.62 -7.37 12.98
N THR A 265 22.70 -7.17 12.05
CA THR A 265 22.41 -5.85 11.48
C THR A 265 21.91 -4.91 12.56
N ILE A 266 21.02 -5.38 13.45
CA ILE A 266 20.52 -4.59 14.58
C ILE A 266 21.67 -4.19 15.51
N TRP A 267 22.56 -5.13 15.83
CA TRP A 267 23.73 -4.86 16.66
C TRP A 267 24.61 -3.77 16.04
N VAL A 268 25.06 -3.98 14.81
CA VAL A 268 26.06 -3.14 14.14
C VAL A 268 25.50 -1.75 13.81
N LYS A 269 24.24 -1.66 13.37
CA LYS A 269 23.67 -0.39 12.90
C LYS A 269 22.99 0.44 13.97
N PHE A 270 22.55 -0.14 15.09
CA PHE A 270 21.68 0.57 16.03
C PHE A 270 22.08 0.46 17.50
N ILE A 271 22.88 -0.55 17.91
CA ILE A 271 23.23 -0.75 19.33
C ILE A 271 24.70 -0.48 19.59
N ALA A 272 25.60 -0.97 18.73
CA ALA A 272 27.04 -0.81 18.86
C ALA A 272 27.53 0.53 18.28
N LEU A 273 26.79 1.61 18.57
CA LEU A 273 27.16 2.97 18.18
C LEU A 273 27.59 3.76 19.42
N ASP A 274 28.62 4.56 19.28
CA ASP A 274 29.08 5.49 20.29
C ASP A 274 28.17 6.74 20.39
N LYS A 275 28.59 7.74 21.17
CA LYS A 275 27.79 8.96 21.38
C LYS A 275 27.67 9.83 20.13
N GLU A 276 28.58 9.68 19.18
CA GLU A 276 28.59 10.43 17.92
C GLU A 276 27.95 9.62 16.78
N GLY A 277 27.53 8.38 17.06
CA GLY A 277 26.90 7.49 16.10
C GLY A 277 27.92 6.68 15.28
N GLU A 278 29.20 6.70 15.65
CA GLU A 278 30.22 5.86 15.03
C GLU A 278 30.22 4.45 15.66
N GLN A 279 30.64 3.45 14.90
CA GLN A 279 30.70 2.08 15.42
C GLN A 279 31.76 1.98 16.52
N TYR A 280 31.41 1.36 17.66
CA TYR A 280 32.41 0.97 18.64
C TYR A 280 33.44 0.03 17.98
N GLN A 281 34.70 0.48 17.87
CA GLN A 281 35.83 -0.36 17.46
C GLN A 281 36.08 -1.50 18.47
#